data_AF-A0A7C7PE75-F1
#
_entry.id   AF-A0A7C7PE75-F1
#
_cell.length_a   1.000
_cell.length_b   1.000
_cell.length_c   1.000
_cell.angle_alpha   90.00
_cell.angle_beta   90.00
_cell.angle_gamma   90.00
#
_symmetry.space_group_name_H-M   'P 1'
#
loop_
_entity.id
_entity.type
_entity.pdbx_description
1 polymer ?
#
loop_
_entity_poly.entity_id
_entity_poly.type
_entity_poly.pdbx_seq_one_letter_code
_entity_poly.pdbx_strand_id
1 'polypeptide(L)'
;MQRQGFSRTAVILHWLLAVSIFFLFISSWWMMGLPLPSPELQFRAFPFQLHKNIGITLVIIILMLLYVRLRHRPAPPDSSDMAPWMHWLAVAAHVAVYGLVLAVCITGYLSSAHTRWDTVF
;
A
#
# COMPACT_ATOMS: atom_id res chain seq x y z
N MET A 1 34.25 1.67 -6.84
CA MET A 1 33.26 2.48 -6.10
C MET A 1 31.89 1.82 -6.21
N GLN A 2 31.56 0.87 -5.33
CA GLN A 2 30.20 0.34 -5.28
C GLN A 2 29.33 1.41 -4.61
N ARG A 3 28.40 2.01 -5.37
CA ARG A 3 27.28 2.74 -4.76
C ARG A 3 26.59 1.74 -3.84
N GLN A 4 26.62 1.95 -2.52
CA GLN A 4 25.81 1.17 -1.60
C GLN A 4 24.34 1.59 -1.81
N GLY A 5 23.76 1.10 -2.91
CA GLY A 5 22.38 1.37 -3.28
C GLY A 5 21.41 0.60 -2.38
N PHE A 6 20.14 1.03 -2.42
CA PHE A 6 19.06 0.33 -1.74
C PHE A 6 19.06 -1.18 -2.04
N SER A 7 18.77 -1.99 -1.02
CA SER A 7 18.63 -3.45 -1.20
C SER A 7 17.64 -3.75 -2.33
N ARG A 8 17.99 -4.68 -3.24
CA ARG A 8 17.10 -5.10 -4.34
C ARG A 8 15.73 -5.52 -3.82
N THR A 9 15.68 -6.20 -2.67
CA THR A 9 14.43 -6.60 -2.01
C THR A 9 13.59 -5.38 -1.62
N ALA A 10 14.22 -4.33 -1.07
CA ALA A 10 13.51 -3.11 -0.70
C ALA A 10 12.93 -2.41 -1.93
N VAL A 11 13.68 -2.37 -3.03
CA VAL A 11 13.22 -1.78 -4.30
C VAL A 11 12.02 -2.55 -4.86
N ILE A 12 12.09 -3.88 -4.91
CA ILE A 12 10.98 -4.72 -5.41
C ILE A 12 9.73 -4.54 -4.54
N LEU A 13 9.87 -4.63 -3.21
CA LEU A 13 8.74 -4.46 -2.28
C LEU A 13 8.12 -3.07 -2.39
N HIS A 14 8.94 -2.02 -2.57
CA HIS A 14 8.47 -0.65 -2.76
C HIS A 14 7.63 -0.51 -4.03
N TRP A 15 8.11 -1.03 -5.16
CA TRP A 15 7.36 -0.96 -6.42
C TRP A 15 6.09 -1.82 -6.40
N LEU A 16 6.14 -2.99 -5.75
CA LEU A 16 4.96 -3.82 -5.56
C LEU A 16 3.88 -3.09 -4.76
N LEU A 17 4.28 -2.41 -3.67
CA LEU A 17 3.41 -1.56 -2.87
C LEU A 17 2.82 -0.41 -3.71
N ALA A 18 3.66 0.31 -4.48
CA ALA A 18 3.23 1.41 -5.32
C ALA A 18 2.19 0.98 -6.37
N VAL A 19 2.48 -0.09 -7.13
CA VAL A 19 1.56 -0.65 -8.13
C VAL A 19 0.24 -1.09 -7.50
N SER A 20 0.30 -1.73 -6.34
CA SER A 20 -0.90 -2.17 -5.61
C SER A 20 -1.75 -0.99 -5.13
N ILE A 21 -1.14 0.11 -4.67
CA ILE A 21 -1.86 1.33 -4.30
C ILE A 21 -2.59 1.92 -5.51
N PHE A 22 -1.93 2.03 -6.67
CA PHE A 22 -2.58 2.50 -7.90
C PHE A 22 -3.73 1.59 -8.33
N PHE A 23 -3.53 0.26 -8.27
CA PHE A 23 -4.60 -0.70 -8.54
C PHE A 23 -5.79 -0.50 -7.60
N LEU A 24 -5.57 -0.37 -6.29
CA LEU A 24 -6.63 -0.17 -5.31
C LEU A 24 -7.38 1.15 -5.56
N PHE A 25 -6.67 2.23 -5.87
CA PHE A 25 -7.29 3.51 -6.20
C PHE A 25 -8.19 3.41 -7.43
N ILE A 26 -7.67 2.86 -8.53
CA ILE A 26 -8.41 2.71 -9.79
C ILE A 26 -9.59 1.75 -9.63
N SER A 27 -9.38 0.59 -8.99
CA SER A 27 -10.44 -0.38 -8.76
C SER A 27 -11.55 0.18 -7.88
N SER A 28 -11.21 0.90 -6.80
CA SER A 28 -12.21 1.57 -5.95
C SER A 28 -13.05 2.56 -6.74
N TRP A 29 -12.41 3.35 -7.61
CA TRP A 29 -13.13 4.31 -8.44
C TRP A 29 -14.08 3.63 -9.41
N TRP A 30 -13.61 2.60 -10.12
CA TRP A 30 -14.41 1.84 -11.07
C TRP A 30 -15.59 1.13 -10.41
N MET A 31 -15.38 0.53 -9.23
CA MET A 31 -16.40 -0.22 -8.50
C MET A 31 -17.59 0.63 -8.03
N MET A 32 -17.42 1.95 -7.88
CA MET A 32 -18.54 2.86 -7.56
C MET A 32 -19.58 2.94 -8.69
N GLY A 33 -19.18 2.70 -9.94
CA GLY A 33 -20.08 2.68 -11.09
C GLY A 33 -20.77 1.34 -11.35
N LEU A 34 -20.46 0.29 -10.58
CA LEU A 34 -21.08 -1.01 -10.77
C LEU A 34 -22.56 -0.97 -10.30
N PRO A 35 -23.46 -1.67 -10.99
CA PRO A 35 -24.84 -1.86 -10.54
C PRO A 35 -24.88 -2.63 -9.21
N LEU A 36 -25.97 -2.46 -8.44
CA LEU A 36 -26.21 -3.21 -7.21
C LEU A 36 -26.38 -4.71 -7.51
N PRO A 37 -26.08 -5.62 -6.56
CA PRO A 37 -26.25 -7.05 -6.78
C PRO A 37 -27.73 -7.36 -7.06
N SER A 38 -28.00 -8.07 -8.14
CA SER A 38 -29.30 -8.68 -8.42
C SER A 38 -29.12 -10.19 -8.62
N PRO A 39 -30.18 -11.02 -8.51
CA PRO A 39 -30.09 -12.46 -8.77
C PRO A 39 -29.49 -12.79 -10.15
N GLU A 40 -29.68 -11.90 -11.13
CA GLU A 40 -29.19 -12.05 -12.50
C GLU A 40 -27.77 -11.48 -12.70
N LEU A 41 -27.24 -10.71 -11.75
CA LEU A 41 -26.00 -9.95 -11.91
C LEU A 41 -25.06 -10.07 -10.71
N GLN A 42 -24.35 -11.19 -10.65
CA GLN A 42 -23.39 -11.49 -9.57
C GLN A 42 -21.99 -10.89 -9.77
N PHE A 43 -21.72 -10.24 -10.92
CA PHE A 43 -20.40 -9.72 -11.27
C PHE A 43 -19.83 -8.71 -10.25
N ARG A 44 -20.69 -8.05 -9.46
CA ARG A 44 -20.26 -7.08 -8.44
C ARG A 44 -19.41 -7.72 -7.32
N ALA A 45 -19.62 -8.99 -6.99
CA ALA A 45 -18.96 -9.60 -5.82
C ALA A 45 -17.44 -9.72 -6.01
N PHE A 46 -16.99 -10.19 -7.17
CA PHE A 46 -15.58 -10.50 -7.41
C PHE A 46 -14.65 -9.28 -7.33
N PRO A 47 -14.91 -8.12 -7.99
CA PRO A 47 -14.07 -6.94 -7.87
C PRO A 47 -13.94 -6.42 -6.44
N PHE A 48 -15.04 -6.45 -5.67
CA PHE A 48 -15.03 -6.04 -4.26
C PHE A 48 -14.18 -6.98 -3.39
N GLN A 49 -14.27 -8.30 -3.60
CA GLN A 49 -13.43 -9.26 -2.89
C GLN A 49 -11.94 -9.11 -3.25
N LEU A 50 -11.63 -8.97 -4.55
CA LEU A 50 -10.25 -8.78 -5.01
C LEU A 50 -9.62 -7.51 -4.43
N HIS A 51 -10.36 -6.40 -4.43
CA HIS A 51 -9.91 -5.15 -3.82
C HIS A 51 -9.61 -5.31 -2.32
N LYS A 52 -10.49 -5.97 -1.56
CA LYS A 52 -10.30 -6.24 -0.13
C LYS A 52 -9.08 -7.13 0.13
N ASN A 53 -8.92 -8.20 -0.66
CA ASN A 53 -7.79 -9.12 -0.55
C ASN A 53 -6.45 -8.44 -0.86
N ILE A 54 -6.38 -7.58 -1.88
CA ILE A 54 -5.16 -6.80 -2.15
C ILE A 54 -4.93 -5.76 -1.04
N GLY A 55 -5.99 -5.14 -0.52
CA GLY A 55 -5.90 -4.20 0.59
C GLY A 55 -5.27 -4.80 1.85
N ILE A 56 -5.64 -6.03 2.23
CA ILE A 56 -5.08 -6.69 3.40
C ILE A 56 -3.64 -7.20 3.15
N THR A 57 -3.32 -7.68 1.94
CA THR A 57 -1.95 -8.12 1.62
C THR A 57 -0.95 -6.96 1.63
N LEU A 58 -1.40 -5.72 1.34
CA LEU A 58 -0.55 -4.54 1.47
C LEU A 58 -0.01 -4.31 2.89
N VAL A 59 -0.79 -4.64 3.93
CA VAL A 59 -0.33 -4.53 5.32
C VAL A 59 0.91 -5.42 5.52
N ILE A 60 0.87 -6.65 4.99
CA ILE A 60 1.98 -7.60 5.05
C ILE A 60 3.20 -7.04 4.29
N ILE A 61 2.99 -6.50 3.08
CA ILE A 61 4.07 -5.91 2.27
C ILE A 61 4.74 -4.73 2.99
N ILE A 62 3.97 -3.86 3.64
CA ILE A 62 4.50 -2.74 4.43
C ILE A 62 5.33 -3.23 5.61
N LEU A 63 4.85 -4.26 6.34
CA LEU A 63 5.60 -4.85 7.44
C LEU A 63 6.92 -5.49 6.95
N MET A 64 6.89 -6.19 5.81
CA MET A 64 8.10 -6.73 5.19
C MET A 64 9.07 -5.62 4.76
N LEU A 65 8.56 -4.53 4.16
CA LEU A 65 9.38 -3.39 3.77
C LEU A 65 10.06 -2.76 4.99
N LEU A 66 9.32 -2.57 6.09
CA LEU A 66 9.85 -2.07 7.36
C LEU A 66 10.92 -3.01 7.91
N TYR A 67 10.67 -4.32 7.93
CA TYR A 67 11.66 -5.31 8.36
C TYR A 67 12.95 -5.24 7.54
N VAL A 68 12.83 -5.21 6.20
CA VAL A 68 13.99 -5.07 5.30
C VAL A 68 14.73 -3.76 5.55
N ARG A 69 14.01 -2.65 5.76
CA ARG A 69 14.58 -1.32 6.03
C ARG A 69 15.34 -1.27 7.36
N LEU A 70 14.87 -2.00 8.37
CA LEU A 70 15.52 -2.12 9.68
C LEU A 70 16.79 -2.99 9.62
N ARG A 71 16.76 -4.07 8.82
CA ARG A 71 17.91 -4.97 8.62
C ARG A 71 18.98 -4.38 7.70
N HIS A 72 18.57 -3.68 6.64
CA HIS A 72 19.43 -3.12 5.61
C HIS A 72 19.26 -1.61 5.59
N ARG A 73 19.75 -0.95 6.65
CA ARG A 73 19.74 0.52 6.71
C ARG A 73 20.69 1.05 5.62
N PRO A 74 20.20 1.80 4.62
CA PRO A 74 21.06 2.45 3.64
C PRO A 74 21.91 3.49 4.35
N ALA A 75 23.12 3.70 3.81
CA ALA A 75 24.01 4.73 4.28
C ALA A 75 23.31 6.10 4.25
N PRO A 76 23.56 6.97 5.24
CA PRO A 76 23.02 8.32 5.22
C PRO A 76 23.47 9.06 3.95
N PRO A 77 22.61 9.89 3.35
CA PRO A 77 22.97 10.71 2.20
C PRO A 77 24.14 11.63 2.56
N ASP A 78 25.02 11.92 1.60
CA ASP A 78 26.14 12.82 1.85
C ASP A 78 25.60 14.23 2.16
N SER A 79 26.22 14.89 3.13
CA SER A 79 25.81 16.20 3.62
C SER A 79 25.91 17.31 2.56
N SER A 80 26.66 17.06 1.49
CA SER A 80 26.81 17.94 0.33
C SER A 80 25.66 17.86 -0.68
N ASP A 81 24.86 16.80 -0.66
CA ASP A 81 23.93 16.51 -1.76
C ASP A 81 22.57 17.19 -1.65
N MET A 82 22.17 17.61 -0.44
CA MET A 82 20.82 18.14 -0.23
C MET A 82 20.71 19.07 0.99
N ALA A 83 19.95 20.16 0.84
CA ALA A 83 19.65 21.07 1.94
C ALA A 83 18.88 20.33 3.07
N PRO A 84 19.16 20.63 4.35
CA PRO A 84 18.55 19.90 5.48
C PRO A 84 17.02 19.89 5.49
N TRP A 85 16.38 20.98 5.04
CA TRP A 85 14.92 21.08 4.98
C TRP A 85 14.29 20.16 3.93
N MET A 86 14.98 19.93 2.80
CA MET A 86 14.52 19.01 1.76
C MET A 86 14.58 17.56 2.25
N HIS A 87 15.62 17.22 3.03
CA HIS A 87 15.72 15.91 3.67
C HIS A 87 14.56 15.68 4.64
N TRP A 88 14.28 16.66 5.48
CA TRP A 88 13.18 16.58 6.44
C TRP A 88 11.83 16.42 5.75
N LEU A 89 11.53 17.22 4.71
CA LEU A 89 10.31 17.08 3.92
C LEU A 89 10.18 15.72 3.26
N ALA A 90 11.27 15.18 2.70
CA ALA A 90 11.26 13.86 2.09
C ALA A 90 10.91 12.77 3.12
N VAL A 91 11.52 12.81 4.30
CA VAL A 91 11.20 11.87 5.39
C VAL A 91 9.76 12.04 5.87
N ALA A 92 9.31 13.28 6.10
CA ALA A 92 7.95 13.59 6.52
C ALA A 92 6.92 13.08 5.51
N ALA A 93 7.14 13.29 4.22
CA ALA A 93 6.27 12.80 3.16
C ALA A 93 6.19 11.27 3.15
N HIS A 94 7.31 10.56 3.26
CA HIS A 94 7.30 9.09 3.30
C HIS A 94 6.55 8.56 4.53
N VAL A 95 6.80 9.14 5.70
CA VAL A 95 6.09 8.76 6.94
C VAL A 95 4.59 9.02 6.81
N ALA A 96 4.20 10.18 6.27
CA ALA A 96 2.80 10.53 6.04
C ALA A 96 2.13 9.56 5.07
N VAL A 97 2.76 9.24 3.93
CA VAL A 97 2.22 8.29 2.96
C VAL A 97 2.07 6.90 3.57
N TYR A 98 3.07 6.37 4.28
CA TYR A 98 2.95 5.06 4.91
C TYR A 98 1.89 5.03 6.01
N GLY A 99 1.80 6.09 6.82
CA GLY A 99 0.76 6.23 7.84
C GLY A 99 -0.64 6.25 7.22
N LEU A 100 -0.81 7.01 6.13
CA LEU A 100 -2.07 7.09 5.41
C LEU A 100 -2.49 5.76 4.79
N VAL A 101 -1.57 5.06 4.12
CA VAL A 101 -1.85 3.74 3.53
C VAL A 101 -2.26 2.75 4.62
N LEU A 102 -1.56 2.74 5.76
CA LEU A 102 -1.92 1.87 6.88
C LEU A 102 -3.30 2.21 7.45
N ALA A 103 -3.61 3.50 7.62
CA ALA A 103 -4.93 3.95 8.08
C ALA A 103 -6.05 3.53 7.12
N VAL A 104 -5.83 3.66 5.80
CA VAL A 104 -6.78 3.21 4.77
C VAL A 104 -6.99 1.69 4.82
N CYS A 105 -5.92 0.90 4.96
CA CYS A 105 -6.05 -0.56 5.09
C CYS A 105 -6.81 -0.96 6.37
N ILE A 106 -6.51 -0.33 7.51
CA ILE A 106 -7.19 -0.61 8.79
C ILE A 106 -8.67 -0.24 8.71
N THR A 107 -8.98 0.96 8.22
CA THR A 107 -10.38 1.41 8.08
C THR A 107 -11.16 0.55 7.08
N GLY A 108 -10.53 0.13 5.97
CA GLY A 108 -11.12 -0.81 5.02
C GLY A 108 -11.40 -2.19 5.63
N TYR A 109 -10.47 -2.72 6.43
CA TYR A 109 -10.67 -3.97 7.18
C TYR A 109 -11.81 -3.86 8.19
N LEU A 110 -11.87 -2.78 8.98
CA LEU A 110 -12.94 -2.56 9.94
C LEU A 110 -14.31 -2.41 9.25
N SER A 111 -14.38 -1.68 8.14
CA SER A 111 -15.59 -1.56 7.32
C SER A 111 -16.07 -2.93 6.81
N SER A 112 -15.14 -3.78 6.39
CA SER A 112 -15.42 -5.17 6.01
C SER A 112 -15.93 -6.02 7.18
N ALA A 113 -15.35 -5.87 8.37
CA ALA A 113 -15.73 -6.65 9.54
C ALA A 113 -17.14 -6.32 10.06
N HIS A 114 -17.63 -5.11 9.78
CA HIS A 114 -18.94 -4.63 10.21
C HIS A 114 -20.02 -4.67 9.10
N THR A 115 -19.71 -5.20 7.92
CA THR A 115 -20.71 -5.36 6.84
C THR A 115 -21.47 -6.69 7.00
N ARG A 116 -22.78 -6.70 6.77
CA ARG A 116 -23.68 -7.89 6.82
C ARG A 116 -23.39 -8.98 5.78
N TRP A 117 -22.32 -8.83 5.00
CA TRP A 117 -21.96 -9.72 3.89
C TRP A 117 -20.66 -10.44 4.26
N ASP A 118 -20.74 -11.76 4.45
CA ASP A 118 -19.58 -12.56 4.84
C ASP A 118 -18.44 -12.42 3.83
N THR A 119 -17.21 -12.27 4.33
CA THR A 119 -15.99 -12.44 3.54
C THR A 119 -15.80 -13.93 3.26
N VAL A 120 -16.23 -14.39 2.09
CA VAL A 120 -15.79 -15.69 1.56
C VAL A 120 -14.34 -15.54 1.08
N PHE A 121 -13.48 -16.46 1.51
CA PHE A 121 -12.05 -16.52 1.14
C PHE A 121 -11.84 -17.27 -0.18
#